data_AF-G9YJW6-F1
#
_entry.id   AF-G9YJW6-F1
#
_cell.length_a   1.000
_cell.length_b   1.000
_cell.length_c   1.000
_cell.angle_alpha   90.00
_cell.angle_beta   90.00
_cell.angle_gamma   90.00
#
_symmetry.space_group_name_H-M   'P 1'
#
loop_
_entity.id
_entity.type
_entity.pdbx_description
1 polymer ?
#
loop_
_entity_poly.entity_id
_entity_poly.type
_entity_poly.pdbx_seq_one_letter_code
_entity_poly.pdbx_strand_id
1 'polypeptide(L)'
;MYHYEYKTLHDLATLADRYGISLSEAALRHEMETTETDEKAVRATMAERLAVFHESIQFGLKNSEKSVSGLVGGDAAKLSDKGPLLLGSLAHKAATYAIAVNEANAKMFKIVACPTAGSCGILPAAVLAAAEVLGKCDADCIGPLYTAAAVGSVVARNASVAGAVGGCQAECGS
;
A
#
# COMPACT_ATOMS: atom_id res chain seq x y z
N MET A 1 -24.40 14.50 7.11
CA MET A 1 -23.12 14.76 7.79
C MET A 1 -22.63 13.41 8.26
N TYR A 2 -21.43 13.00 7.83
CA TYR A 2 -20.87 11.68 8.15
C TYR A 2 -20.44 11.65 9.63
N HIS A 3 -20.68 10.56 10.35
CA HIS A 3 -20.30 10.44 11.76
C HIS A 3 -18.80 10.26 11.94
N TYR A 4 -18.13 9.69 10.94
CA TYR A 4 -16.69 9.42 10.93
C TYR A 4 -15.92 10.36 9.98
N GLU A 5 -16.39 11.59 9.76
CA GLU A 5 -15.65 12.57 8.96
C GLU A 5 -14.38 13.06 9.67
N TYR A 6 -13.23 12.98 8.99
CA TYR A 6 -11.95 13.53 9.45
C TYR A 6 -11.27 14.35 8.35
N LYS A 7 -10.55 15.41 8.74
CA LYS A 7 -9.80 16.28 7.81
C LYS A 7 -8.32 16.32 8.12
N THR A 8 -7.95 16.00 9.35
CA THR A 8 -6.58 15.93 9.85
C THR A 8 -6.33 14.58 10.55
N LEU A 9 -5.05 14.24 10.75
CA LEU A 9 -4.70 13.06 11.56
C LEU A 9 -5.15 13.21 13.02
N HIS A 10 -5.22 14.44 13.52
CA HIS A 10 -5.74 14.72 14.86
C HIS A 10 -7.25 14.42 14.96
N ASP A 11 -8.02 14.73 13.93
CA ASP A 11 -9.45 14.39 13.87
C ASP A 11 -9.63 12.86 13.87
N LEU A 12 -8.84 12.14 13.07
CA LEU A 12 -8.88 10.69 13.01
C LEU A 12 -8.56 10.05 14.37
N ALA A 13 -7.52 10.54 15.06
CA ALA A 13 -7.18 10.09 16.41
C ALA A 13 -8.30 10.40 17.42
N THR A 14 -8.89 11.59 17.34
CA THR A 14 -10.00 12.00 18.20
C THR A 14 -11.25 11.12 17.98
N LEU A 15 -11.53 10.72 16.74
CA LEU A 15 -12.62 9.78 16.43
C LEU A 15 -12.36 8.40 17.02
N ALA A 16 -11.14 7.88 16.84
CA ALA A 16 -10.73 6.60 17.41
C ALA A 16 -10.90 6.58 18.94
N ASP A 17 -10.42 7.61 19.62
CA ASP A 17 -10.54 7.75 21.08
C ASP A 17 -12.01 7.91 21.52
N ARG A 18 -12.78 8.77 20.83
CA ARG A 18 -14.20 9.03 21.16
C ARG A 18 -15.05 7.77 21.11
N TYR A 19 -14.83 6.92 20.10
CA TYR A 19 -15.64 5.73 19.86
C TYR A 19 -15.01 4.45 20.43
N GLY A 20 -13.80 4.53 21.00
CA GLY A 20 -13.08 3.37 21.53
C GLY A 20 -12.72 2.33 20.46
N ILE A 21 -12.36 2.80 19.25
CA ILE A 21 -12.05 1.98 18.08
C ILE A 21 -10.64 2.27 17.57
N SER A 22 -10.07 1.40 16.72
CA SER A 22 -8.77 1.65 16.10
C SER A 22 -8.87 2.71 14.99
N LEU A 23 -7.72 3.28 14.58
CA LEU A 23 -7.63 4.17 13.42
C LEU A 23 -8.16 3.51 12.14
N SER A 24 -7.85 2.22 11.95
CA SER A 24 -8.32 1.44 10.81
C SER A 24 -9.84 1.28 10.79
N GLU A 25 -10.46 1.11 11.96
CA GLU A 25 -11.90 0.96 12.09
C GLU A 25 -12.62 2.30 11.85
N ALA A 26 -12.06 3.41 12.36
CA ALA A 26 -12.58 4.74 12.06
C ALA A 26 -12.54 5.04 10.54
N ALA A 27 -11.42 4.70 9.88
CA ALA A 27 -11.25 4.83 8.44
C ALA A 27 -12.21 3.94 7.64
N LEU A 28 -12.40 2.69 8.07
CA LEU A 28 -13.35 1.77 7.45
C LEU A 28 -14.79 2.28 7.56
N ARG A 29 -15.19 2.79 8.72
CA ARG A 29 -16.55 3.34 8.91
C ARG A 29 -16.75 4.61 8.10
N HIS A 30 -15.72 5.45 7.97
CA HIS A 30 -15.75 6.58 7.06
C HIS A 30 -15.99 6.13 5.62
N GLU A 31 -15.28 5.10 5.14
CA GLU A 31 -15.46 4.53 3.80
C GLU A 31 -16.88 3.96 3.60
N MET A 32 -17.45 3.28 4.61
CA MET A 32 -18.83 2.80 4.56
C MET A 32 -19.83 3.95 4.40
N GLU A 33 -19.63 5.05 5.15
CA GLU A 33 -20.49 6.22 5.09
C GLU A 33 -20.39 6.97 3.76
N THR A 34 -19.18 7.12 3.20
CA THR A 34 -18.95 7.86 1.95
C THR A 34 -19.36 7.08 0.71
N THR A 35 -19.24 5.75 0.74
CA THR A 35 -19.65 4.88 -0.38
C THR A 35 -21.08 4.41 -0.29
N GLU A 36 -21.76 4.64 0.84
CA GLU A 36 -23.11 4.13 1.14
C GLU A 36 -23.20 2.60 1.02
N THR A 37 -22.15 1.90 1.44
CA THR A 37 -22.08 0.42 1.39
C THR A 37 -21.82 -0.21 2.75
N ASP A 38 -22.11 -1.51 2.86
CA ASP A 38 -21.87 -2.26 4.09
C ASP A 38 -20.39 -2.63 4.28
N GLU A 39 -20.04 -2.99 5.53
CA GLU A 39 -18.68 -3.37 5.91
C GLU A 39 -18.12 -4.52 5.05
N LYS A 40 -18.97 -5.48 4.67
CA LYS A 40 -18.56 -6.65 3.90
C LYS A 40 -18.12 -6.23 2.49
N ALA A 41 -18.86 -5.34 1.84
CA ALA A 41 -18.54 -4.79 0.53
C ALA A 41 -17.25 -3.96 0.55
N VAL A 42 -17.09 -3.10 1.56
CA VAL A 42 -15.89 -2.27 1.75
C VAL A 42 -14.66 -3.14 1.96
N ARG A 43 -14.72 -4.12 2.87
CA ARG A 43 -13.61 -5.05 3.11
C ARG A 43 -13.29 -5.93 1.90
N ALA A 44 -14.30 -6.39 1.16
CA ALA A 44 -14.11 -7.17 -0.06
C ALA A 44 -13.34 -6.36 -1.12
N THR A 45 -13.68 -5.08 -1.27
CA THR A 45 -12.96 -4.15 -2.17
C THR A 45 -11.49 -4.07 -1.80
N MET A 46 -11.15 -3.91 -0.52
CA MET A 46 -9.76 -3.88 -0.07
C MET A 46 -9.05 -5.22 -0.27
N ALA A 47 -9.74 -6.34 -0.04
CA ALA A 47 -9.20 -7.67 -0.28
C ALA A 47 -8.87 -7.92 -1.76
N GLU A 48 -9.68 -7.40 -2.69
CA GLU A 48 -9.34 -7.44 -4.12
C GLU A 48 -8.05 -6.66 -4.43
N ARG A 49 -7.80 -5.53 -3.76
CA ARG A 49 -6.56 -4.76 -3.97
C ARG A 49 -5.36 -5.49 -3.38
N LEU A 50 -5.53 -6.11 -2.23
CA LEU A 50 -4.55 -6.99 -1.61
C LEU A 50 -4.18 -8.18 -2.53
N ALA A 51 -5.15 -8.79 -3.20
CA ALA A 51 -4.89 -9.84 -4.18
C ALA A 51 -4.03 -9.32 -5.35
N VAL A 52 -4.30 -8.12 -5.86
CA VAL A 52 -3.47 -7.51 -6.92
C VAL A 52 -2.05 -7.18 -6.43
N PHE A 53 -1.88 -6.81 -5.15
CA PHE A 53 -0.53 -6.65 -4.57
C PHE A 53 0.25 -7.97 -4.62
N HIS A 54 -0.36 -9.08 -4.22
CA HIS A 54 0.26 -10.40 -4.32
C HIS A 54 0.58 -10.77 -5.78
N GLU A 55 -0.37 -10.58 -6.69
CA GLU A 55 -0.18 -10.86 -8.12
C GLU A 55 1.00 -10.08 -8.72
N SER A 56 1.10 -8.78 -8.41
CA SER A 56 2.16 -7.92 -8.94
C SER A 56 3.54 -8.23 -8.36
N ILE A 57 3.63 -8.56 -7.06
CA ILE A 57 4.87 -9.06 -6.44
C ILE A 57 5.29 -10.38 -7.10
N GLN A 58 4.36 -11.34 -7.24
CA GLN A 58 4.66 -12.64 -7.85
C GLN A 58 5.09 -12.51 -9.30
N PHE A 59 4.45 -11.62 -10.06
CA PHE A 59 4.84 -11.32 -11.43
C PHE A 59 6.27 -10.75 -11.49
N GLY A 60 6.57 -9.74 -10.68
CA GLY A 60 7.91 -9.12 -10.65
C GLY A 60 9.02 -10.06 -10.21
N LEU A 61 8.74 -10.98 -9.29
CA LEU A 61 9.70 -12.00 -8.86
C LEU A 61 9.97 -13.06 -9.93
N LYS A 62 8.96 -13.46 -10.69
CA LYS A 62 9.08 -14.56 -11.68
C LYS A 62 9.51 -14.09 -13.06
N ASN A 63 9.10 -12.90 -13.47
CA ASN A 63 9.46 -12.36 -14.78
C ASN A 63 10.81 -11.64 -14.66
N SER A 64 11.88 -12.26 -15.17
CA SER A 64 13.21 -11.65 -15.24
C SER A 64 13.50 -10.90 -16.54
N GLU A 65 12.53 -10.82 -17.46
CA GLU A 65 12.68 -10.08 -18.71
C GLU A 65 12.87 -8.59 -18.43
N LYS A 66 13.45 -7.87 -19.39
CA LYS A 66 13.61 -6.43 -19.28
C LYS A 66 12.34 -5.70 -19.73
N SER A 67 12.08 -4.55 -19.14
CA SER A 67 11.06 -3.60 -19.61
C SER A 67 11.33 -3.15 -21.05
N VAL A 68 10.35 -2.49 -21.67
CA VAL A 68 10.47 -1.93 -23.04
C VAL A 68 11.68 -1.00 -23.18
N SER A 69 12.03 -0.25 -22.13
CA SER A 69 13.21 0.62 -22.10
C SER A 69 14.54 -0.13 -21.98
N GLY A 70 14.53 -1.41 -21.63
CA GLY A 70 15.74 -2.21 -21.36
C GLY A 70 16.39 -1.95 -19.99
N LEU A 71 15.92 -0.96 -19.22
CA LEU A 71 16.59 -0.49 -18.01
C LEU A 71 16.19 -1.28 -16.75
N VAL A 72 14.96 -1.78 -16.68
CA VAL A 72 14.39 -2.39 -15.47
C VAL A 72 14.11 -3.88 -15.73
N GLY A 73 14.42 -4.75 -14.78
CA GLY A 73 14.00 -6.17 -14.82
C GLY A 73 15.02 -7.15 -14.25
N GLY A 74 14.51 -8.10 -13.47
CA GLY A 74 15.24 -9.22 -12.89
C GLY A 74 16.01 -8.89 -11.60
N ASP A 75 15.92 -7.67 -11.10
CA ASP A 75 16.59 -7.23 -9.88
C ASP A 75 15.83 -7.68 -8.63
N ALA A 76 14.49 -7.79 -8.70
CA ALA A 76 13.67 -8.41 -7.67
C ALA A 76 14.09 -9.87 -7.40
N ALA A 77 14.26 -10.66 -8.46
CA ALA A 77 14.71 -12.06 -8.36
C ALA A 77 16.12 -12.16 -7.76
N LYS A 78 17.06 -11.33 -8.24
CA LYS A 78 18.43 -11.28 -7.70
C LYS A 78 18.46 -10.95 -6.22
N LEU A 79 17.61 -10.01 -5.77
CA LEU A 79 17.52 -9.68 -4.35
C LEU A 79 16.97 -10.86 -3.55
N SER A 80 15.88 -11.47 -4.01
CA SER A 80 15.29 -12.65 -3.38
C SER A 80 16.31 -13.79 -3.19
N ASP A 81 17.20 -14.00 -4.16
CA ASP A 81 18.22 -15.07 -4.12
C ASP A 81 19.36 -14.82 -3.11
N LYS A 82 19.66 -13.55 -2.80
CA LYS A 82 20.81 -13.19 -1.95
C LYS A 82 20.52 -13.29 -0.46
N GLY A 83 19.27 -13.15 -0.05
CA GLY A 83 18.88 -13.09 1.36
C GLY A 83 19.33 -11.80 2.08
N PRO A 84 18.93 -11.62 3.35
CA PRO A 84 19.23 -10.41 4.11
C PRO A 84 20.71 -10.31 4.48
N LEU A 85 21.31 -9.12 4.25
CA LEU A 85 22.72 -8.84 4.58
C LEU A 85 22.89 -7.83 5.71
N LEU A 86 22.32 -6.62 5.56
CA LEU A 86 22.60 -5.49 6.48
C LEU A 86 21.44 -5.17 7.43
N LEU A 87 20.22 -5.03 6.91
CA LEU A 87 19.06 -4.47 7.64
C LEU A 87 18.07 -5.54 8.13
N GLY A 88 18.48 -6.81 8.16
CA GLY A 88 17.64 -7.93 8.58
C GLY A 88 16.57 -8.34 7.56
N SER A 89 15.75 -9.32 7.95
CA SER A 89 14.76 -9.97 7.07
C SER A 89 13.64 -9.04 6.60
N LEU A 90 13.13 -8.19 7.50
CA LEU A 90 12.04 -7.26 7.18
C LEU A 90 12.42 -6.28 6.08
N ALA A 91 13.52 -5.55 6.25
CA ALA A 91 13.96 -4.57 5.27
C ALA A 91 14.34 -5.23 3.94
N HIS A 92 14.96 -6.42 3.99
CA HIS A 92 15.27 -7.19 2.79
C HIS A 92 14.01 -7.60 2.01
N LYS A 93 12.98 -8.13 2.69
CA LYS A 93 11.71 -8.49 2.07
C LYS A 93 10.98 -7.28 1.53
N ALA A 94 10.92 -6.18 2.29
CA ALA A 94 10.30 -4.94 1.84
C ALA A 94 10.99 -4.40 0.57
N ALA A 95 12.32 -4.33 0.54
CA ALA A 95 13.04 -3.91 -0.65
C ALA A 95 12.78 -4.83 -1.86
N THR A 96 12.76 -6.14 -1.62
CA THR A 96 12.48 -7.15 -2.66
C THR A 96 11.08 -6.98 -3.24
N TYR A 97 10.06 -6.82 -2.39
CA TYR A 97 8.67 -6.62 -2.82
C TYR A 97 8.46 -5.29 -3.51
N ALA A 98 9.08 -4.21 -3.03
CA ALA A 98 8.98 -2.90 -3.65
C ALA A 98 9.56 -2.91 -5.07
N ILE A 99 10.72 -3.55 -5.26
CA ILE A 99 11.33 -3.70 -6.58
C ILE A 99 10.48 -4.63 -7.45
N ALA A 100 9.94 -5.73 -6.93
CA ALA A 100 9.06 -6.61 -7.69
C ALA A 100 7.83 -5.88 -8.26
N VAL A 101 7.14 -5.10 -7.44
CA VAL A 101 5.96 -4.33 -7.90
C VAL A 101 6.37 -3.24 -8.89
N ASN A 102 7.49 -2.54 -8.66
CA ASN A 102 7.97 -1.52 -9.59
C ASN A 102 8.43 -2.11 -10.93
N GLU A 103 9.01 -3.32 -10.93
CA GLU A 103 9.31 -4.04 -12.16
C GLU A 103 8.04 -4.47 -12.89
N ALA A 104 7.02 -4.92 -12.17
CA ALA A 104 5.71 -5.25 -12.74
C ALA A 104 5.10 -4.01 -13.42
N ASN A 105 5.11 -2.86 -12.74
CA ASN A 105 4.67 -1.59 -13.29
C ASN A 105 5.47 -1.18 -14.53
N ALA A 106 6.81 -1.26 -14.50
CA ALA A 106 7.68 -0.94 -15.64
C ALA A 106 7.46 -1.86 -16.86
N LYS A 107 6.87 -3.04 -16.65
CA LYS A 107 6.48 -4.01 -17.68
C LYS A 107 5.00 -3.93 -18.06
N MET A 108 4.30 -2.87 -17.64
CA MET A 108 2.88 -2.64 -17.91
C MET A 108 1.96 -3.75 -17.38
N PHE A 109 2.38 -4.47 -16.34
CA PHE A 109 1.51 -5.41 -15.64
C PHE A 109 0.46 -4.65 -14.79
N LYS A 110 -0.62 -5.34 -14.42
CA LYS A 110 -1.68 -4.80 -13.56
C LYS A 110 -1.14 -4.50 -12.16
N ILE A 111 -1.24 -3.24 -11.71
CA ILE A 111 -0.86 -2.78 -10.37
C ILE A 111 -1.99 -2.00 -9.70
N VAL A 112 -1.88 -1.77 -8.40
CA VAL A 112 -2.72 -0.82 -7.65
C VAL A 112 -1.88 0.43 -7.35
N ALA A 113 -2.42 1.61 -7.65
CA ALA A 113 -1.74 2.87 -7.38
C ALA A 113 -1.73 3.19 -5.88
N CYS A 114 -0.59 3.67 -5.34
CA CYS A 114 -0.43 3.96 -3.92
C CYS A 114 0.50 5.16 -3.64
N PRO A 115 0.07 6.43 -3.82
CA PRO A 115 -1.15 6.88 -4.49
C PRO A 115 -1.02 6.95 -6.02
N THR A 116 0.18 6.85 -6.58
CA THR A 116 0.43 6.85 -8.03
C THR A 116 0.97 5.51 -8.51
N ALA A 117 1.07 5.34 -9.82
CA ALA A 117 1.77 4.19 -10.40
C ALA A 117 3.29 4.24 -10.11
N GLY A 118 3.87 5.43 -9.94
CA GLY A 118 5.31 5.57 -9.64
C GLY A 118 5.70 5.08 -8.25
N SER A 119 4.80 5.23 -7.27
CA SER A 119 4.99 4.83 -5.87
C SER A 119 4.34 3.49 -5.50
N CYS A 120 3.75 2.78 -6.47
CA CYS A 120 2.90 1.61 -6.23
C CYS A 120 3.57 0.46 -5.47
N GLY A 121 4.90 0.35 -5.50
CA GLY A 121 5.62 -0.68 -4.75
C GLY A 121 5.78 -0.44 -3.25
N ILE A 122 5.59 0.78 -2.75
CA ILE A 122 5.97 1.14 -1.37
C ILE A 122 5.00 0.54 -0.34
N LEU A 123 3.72 0.89 -0.45
CA LEU A 123 2.69 0.42 0.47
C LEU A 123 2.56 -1.12 0.52
N PRO A 124 2.41 -1.85 -0.62
CA PRO A 124 2.30 -3.30 -0.57
C PRO A 124 3.54 -3.97 0.00
N ALA A 125 4.74 -3.45 -0.31
CA ALA A 125 5.97 -3.99 0.24
C ALA A 125 6.05 -3.85 1.76
N ALA A 126 5.70 -2.68 2.30
CA ALA A 126 5.71 -2.45 3.73
C ALA A 126 4.73 -3.37 4.47
N VAL A 127 3.49 -3.48 3.97
CA VAL A 127 2.43 -4.26 4.61
C VAL A 127 2.71 -5.77 4.50
N LEU A 128 3.01 -6.27 3.30
CA LEU A 128 3.17 -7.71 3.07
C LEU A 128 4.49 -8.25 3.64
N ALA A 129 5.58 -7.48 3.59
CA ALA A 129 6.82 -7.90 4.24
C ALA A 129 6.67 -7.96 5.77
N ALA A 130 6.00 -6.98 6.37
CA ALA A 130 5.72 -6.99 7.81
C ALA A 130 4.80 -8.15 8.19
N ALA A 131 3.72 -8.38 7.42
CA ALA A 131 2.80 -9.48 7.67
C ALA A 131 3.51 -10.83 7.66
N GLU A 132 4.34 -11.09 6.65
CA GLU A 132 5.06 -12.36 6.54
C GLU A 132 6.09 -12.56 7.67
N VAL A 133 6.87 -11.54 8.00
CA VAL A 133 7.86 -11.62 9.09
C VAL A 133 7.18 -11.82 10.46
N LEU A 134 6.00 -11.26 10.65
CA LEU A 134 5.21 -11.39 11.88
C LEU A 134 4.30 -12.62 11.90
N GLY A 135 4.33 -13.47 10.87
CA GLY A 135 3.49 -14.67 10.77
C GLY A 135 1.98 -14.35 10.69
N LYS A 136 1.63 -13.23 10.05
CA LYS A 136 0.26 -12.76 9.86
C LYS A 136 -0.33 -13.25 8.54
N CYS A 137 -1.65 -13.36 8.49
CA CYS A 137 -2.38 -13.74 7.28
C CYS A 137 -2.94 -12.51 6.56
N ASP A 138 -3.46 -12.70 5.34
CA ASP A 138 -4.02 -11.61 4.53
C ASP A 138 -5.16 -10.85 5.24
N ALA A 139 -5.96 -11.52 6.08
CA ALA A 139 -7.01 -10.86 6.85
C ALA A 139 -6.44 -9.82 7.83
N ASP A 140 -5.25 -10.06 8.37
CA ASP A 140 -4.55 -9.12 9.27
C ASP A 140 -4.03 -7.88 8.52
N CYS A 141 -3.86 -7.95 7.19
CA CYS A 141 -3.38 -6.84 6.37
C CYS A 141 -4.45 -5.78 6.08
N ILE A 142 -5.73 -6.14 6.18
CA ILE A 142 -6.85 -5.24 5.83
C ILE A 142 -6.88 -3.99 6.70
N GLY A 143 -6.73 -4.13 8.02
CA GLY A 143 -6.73 -3.00 8.96
C GLY A 143 -5.59 -1.99 8.69
N PRO A 144 -4.33 -2.43 8.59
CA PRO A 144 -3.21 -1.59 8.19
C PRO A 144 -3.45 -0.82 6.88
N LEU A 145 -4.05 -1.46 5.87
CA LEU A 145 -4.36 -0.79 4.61
C LEU A 145 -5.40 0.34 4.76
N TYR A 146 -6.42 0.19 5.60
CA TYR A 146 -7.33 1.30 5.91
C TYR A 146 -6.64 2.43 6.68
N THR A 147 -5.68 2.11 7.55
CA THR A 147 -4.89 3.12 8.24
C THR A 147 -4.05 3.91 7.23
N ALA A 148 -3.39 3.23 6.29
CA ALA A 148 -2.64 3.86 5.21
C ALA A 148 -3.54 4.73 4.31
N ALA A 149 -4.73 4.22 3.94
CA ALA A 149 -5.71 4.97 3.16
C ALA A 149 -6.16 6.26 3.87
N ALA A 150 -6.35 6.22 5.19
CA ALA A 150 -6.73 7.40 5.96
C ALA A 150 -5.61 8.44 6.05
N VAL A 151 -4.35 8.01 6.20
CA VAL A 151 -3.20 8.92 6.12
C VAL A 151 -3.13 9.55 4.72
N GLY A 152 -3.22 8.72 3.68
CA GLY A 152 -3.22 9.18 2.28
C GLY A 152 -4.36 10.15 1.98
N SER A 153 -5.56 9.93 2.52
CA SER A 153 -6.71 10.83 2.30
C SER A 153 -6.51 12.19 2.98
N VAL A 154 -5.88 12.23 4.17
CA VAL A 154 -5.51 13.48 4.84
C VAL A 154 -4.43 14.22 4.04
N VAL A 155 -3.42 13.52 3.53
CA VAL A 155 -2.37 14.12 2.69
C VAL A 155 -2.97 14.66 1.40
N ALA A 156 -3.79 13.88 0.69
CA ALA A 156 -4.45 14.31 -0.56
C ALA A 156 -5.40 15.49 -0.37
N ARG A 157 -6.02 15.62 0.81
CA ARG A 157 -6.89 16.75 1.14
C ARG A 157 -6.11 18.05 1.39
N ASN A 158 -4.99 17.96 2.11
CA ASN A 158 -4.29 19.12 2.63
C ASN A 158 -3.03 19.49 1.82
N ALA A 159 -2.58 18.59 0.94
CA ALA A 159 -1.40 18.74 0.09
C ALA A 159 -1.64 18.09 -1.29
N SER A 160 -0.65 18.16 -2.17
CA SER A 160 -0.69 17.44 -3.44
C SER A 160 -0.16 16.02 -3.26
N VAL A 161 -0.81 15.05 -3.93
CA VAL A 161 -0.30 13.67 -4.11
C VAL A 161 0.19 13.42 -5.54
N ALA A 162 0.21 14.46 -6.37
CA ALA A 162 0.70 14.38 -7.74
C ALA A 162 2.16 14.82 -7.79
N GLY A 163 3.04 13.96 -8.28
CA GLY A 163 4.46 14.25 -8.42
C GLY A 163 4.74 15.33 -9.46
N ALA A 164 3.84 15.51 -10.43
CA ALA A 164 3.86 16.63 -11.36
C ALA A 164 3.75 18.00 -10.67
N VAL A 165 3.17 18.06 -9.47
CA VAL A 165 2.95 19.30 -8.69
C VAL A 165 3.91 19.37 -7.50
N GLY A 166 4.08 18.27 -6.78
CA GLY A 166 4.83 18.23 -5.52
C GLY A 166 6.12 17.41 -5.54
N GLY A 167 6.59 16.93 -6.69
CA GLY A 167 7.79 16.08 -6.80
C GLY A 167 7.59 14.67 -6.23
N CYS A 168 8.64 13.84 -6.22
CA CYS A 168 8.53 12.47 -5.67
C CYS A 168 8.25 12.48 -4.15
N GLN A 169 8.51 13.56 -3.40
CA GLN A 169 8.05 13.61 -2.01
C GLN A 169 6.51 13.57 -1.89
N ALA A 170 5.79 14.06 -2.90
CA ALA A 170 4.32 14.04 -2.92
C ALA A 170 3.74 12.67 -3.31
N GLU A 171 4.50 11.83 -4.02
CA GLU A 171 4.04 10.48 -4.41
C GLU A 171 4.68 9.39 -3.55
N CYS A 172 6.02 9.36 -3.51
CA CYS A 172 6.81 8.35 -2.83
C CYS A 172 6.83 8.55 -1.30
N GLY A 173 6.63 9.80 -0.85
CA GLY A 173 6.65 10.16 0.56
C GLY A 173 5.28 10.25 1.23
N SER A 174 4.19 10.17 0.46
CA SER A 174 2.80 10.20 0.94
C SER A 174 2.25 8.80 1.21
#